data_AF-A0A354PII4-F1
#
_entry.id   AF-A0A354PII4-F1
#
_cell.length_a   1.000
_cell.length_b   1.000
_cell.length_c   1.000
_cell.angle_alpha   90.00
_cell.angle_beta   90.00
_cell.angle_gamma   90.00
#
_symmetry.space_group_name_H-M   'P 1'
#
loop_
_entity.id
_entity.type
_entity.pdbx_description
1 polymer ?
#
loop_
_entity_poly.entity_id
_entity_poly.type
_entity_poly.pdbx_seq_one_letter_code
_entity_poly.pdbx_strand_id
1 'polypeptide(L)'
;MTKVPITPFRSFRKSCSFTKTRQREEAKRFAGDFNALRELWNSSVKLLETYEFDGPFHLNRRKQLPPSPSKISAIGRTTDAAAYFEKLFQTPVDFLGQKFMYLDREIATLRTPKAKFSDGKSASTSGRGGMDLLLGCGRRVCAGEVKIRGDSELFGALLQVMWYGSEIATRNQITRIKQQYPLNEVETDKVDLAVFSIEQSGETKDKTRRITLEIVAKINDRNSGFSQLGQIHLFENIGDGWSRISS
;
A
#
# COMPACT_ATOMS: atom_id res chain seq x y z
N MET A 1 -7.87 23.26 15.41
CA MET A 1 -7.49 21.82 15.38
C MET A 1 -7.75 21.31 13.97
N THR A 2 -6.70 20.91 13.24
CA THR A 2 -6.84 20.38 11.88
C THR A 2 -7.69 19.11 11.92
N LYS A 3 -8.80 19.10 11.18
CA LYS A 3 -9.62 17.90 11.02
C LYS A 3 -9.03 17.07 9.89
N VAL A 4 -8.80 15.79 10.14
CA VAL A 4 -8.35 14.85 9.11
C VAL A 4 -9.56 14.43 8.27
N PRO A 5 -9.56 14.62 6.95
CA PRO A 5 -10.65 14.14 6.10
C PRO A 5 -10.78 12.62 6.17
N ILE A 6 -12.01 12.10 6.18
CA ILE A 6 -12.26 10.68 5.93
C ILE A 6 -12.48 10.51 4.43
N THR A 7 -11.47 9.99 3.74
CA THR A 7 -11.55 9.77 2.29
C THR A 7 -12.61 8.72 1.92
N PRO A 8 -13.24 8.82 0.73
CA PRO A 8 -14.10 7.78 0.20
C PRO A 8 -13.50 6.37 0.26
N PHE A 9 -12.21 6.19 -0.07
CA PHE A 9 -11.54 4.89 -0.01
C PHE A 9 -11.46 4.35 1.43
N ARG A 10 -11.05 5.20 2.39
CA ARG A 10 -11.04 4.86 3.83
C ARG A 10 -12.44 4.48 4.34
N SER A 11 -13.47 5.22 3.95
CA SER A 11 -14.87 4.93 4.31
C SER A 11 -15.31 3.58 3.75
N PHE A 12 -15.05 3.33 2.46
CA PHE A 12 -15.34 2.06 1.80
C PHE A 12 -14.59 0.88 2.46
N ARG A 13 -13.31 1.07 2.78
CA ARG A 13 -12.49 0.03 3.42
C ARG A 13 -13.00 -0.33 4.82
N LYS A 14 -13.53 0.65 5.57
CA LYS A 14 -14.12 0.46 6.91
C LYS A 14 -15.52 -0.15 6.85
N SER A 15 -16.34 0.20 5.85
CA SER A 15 -17.70 -0.32 5.71
C SER A 15 -17.71 -1.77 5.22
N CYS A 16 -16.73 -2.15 4.41
CA CYS A 16 -16.49 -3.55 4.12
C CYS A 16 -15.91 -4.22 5.37
N SER A 17 -16.66 -5.11 6.02
CA SER A 17 -16.17 -5.96 7.12
C SER A 17 -15.11 -6.99 6.67
N PHE A 18 -14.63 -6.90 5.42
CA PHE A 18 -13.56 -7.68 4.76
C PHE A 18 -13.55 -9.17 5.07
N THR A 19 -14.72 -9.78 5.20
CA THR A 19 -14.84 -11.24 5.08
C THR A 19 -14.38 -11.65 3.68
N LYS A 20 -13.86 -12.88 3.53
CA LYS A 20 -13.44 -13.42 2.21
C LYS A 20 -14.61 -13.38 1.21
N THR A 21 -15.83 -13.64 1.66
CA THR A 21 -17.04 -13.53 0.82
C THR A 21 -17.22 -12.12 0.26
N ARG A 22 -17.13 -11.10 1.12
CA ARG A 22 -17.29 -9.71 0.67
C ARG A 22 -16.15 -9.27 -0.26
N GLN A 23 -14.92 -9.71 0.01
CA GLN A 23 -13.77 -9.43 -0.88
C GLN A 23 -14.04 -9.96 -2.29
N ARG A 24 -14.59 -11.17 -2.42
CA ARG A 24 -14.95 -11.76 -3.72
C ARG A 24 -16.07 -11.02 -4.43
N GLU A 25 -17.11 -10.60 -3.70
CA GLU A 25 -18.20 -9.80 -4.25
C GLU A 25 -17.71 -8.47 -4.79
N GLU A 26 -16.90 -7.75 -4.01
CA GLU A 26 -16.32 -6.47 -4.42
C GLU A 26 -15.34 -6.64 -5.58
N ALA A 27 -14.53 -7.71 -5.60
CA ALA A 27 -13.66 -8.01 -6.73
C ALA A 27 -14.46 -8.18 -8.03
N LYS A 28 -15.58 -8.92 -7.98
CA LYS A 28 -16.50 -9.07 -9.12
C LYS A 28 -17.13 -7.74 -9.52
N ARG A 29 -17.57 -6.96 -8.53
CA ARG A 29 -18.16 -5.64 -8.76
C ARG A 29 -17.20 -4.72 -9.50
N PHE A 30 -15.95 -4.58 -9.02
CA PHE A 30 -14.98 -3.69 -9.65
C PHE A 30 -14.42 -4.21 -10.98
N ALA A 31 -14.42 -5.51 -11.20
CA ALA A 31 -14.09 -6.05 -12.52
C ALA A 31 -15.15 -5.71 -13.57
N GLY A 32 -16.44 -5.72 -13.17
CA GLY A 32 -17.58 -5.34 -14.01
C GLY A 32 -17.81 -3.83 -14.12
N ASP A 33 -17.54 -3.08 -13.05
CA ASP A 33 -17.60 -1.62 -12.97
C ASP A 33 -16.27 -1.06 -12.48
N PHE A 34 -15.34 -0.94 -13.42
CA PHE A 34 -14.00 -0.42 -13.17
C PHE A 34 -14.02 1.07 -12.79
N ASN A 35 -15.05 1.81 -13.22
CA ASN A 35 -15.18 3.23 -12.95
C ASN A 35 -15.39 3.49 -11.46
N ALA A 36 -16.17 2.64 -10.77
CA ALA A 36 -16.35 2.77 -9.32
C ALA A 36 -15.02 2.70 -8.54
N LEU A 37 -14.07 1.84 -8.94
CA LEU A 37 -12.76 1.76 -8.28
C LEU A 37 -11.94 3.03 -8.52
N ARG A 38 -11.96 3.52 -9.76
CA ARG A 38 -11.29 4.76 -10.16
C ARG A 38 -11.86 5.97 -9.44
N GLU A 39 -13.18 6.07 -9.33
CA GLU A 39 -13.85 7.15 -8.60
C GLU A 39 -13.47 7.14 -7.12
N LEU A 40 -13.43 5.97 -6.47
CA LEU A 40 -12.95 5.85 -5.09
C LEU A 40 -11.53 6.38 -4.93
N TRP A 41 -10.62 6.03 -5.84
CA TRP A 41 -9.24 6.53 -5.81
C TRP A 41 -9.19 8.04 -6.05
N ASN A 42 -9.68 8.53 -7.20
CA ASN A 42 -9.56 9.92 -7.62
C ASN A 42 -10.22 10.88 -6.63
N SER A 43 -11.41 10.53 -6.11
CA SER A 43 -12.10 11.35 -5.11
C SER A 43 -11.36 11.40 -3.77
N SER A 44 -10.65 10.33 -3.41
CA SER A 44 -9.84 10.28 -2.18
C SER A 44 -8.59 11.13 -2.29
N VAL A 45 -7.87 11.03 -3.41
CA VAL A 45 -6.71 11.88 -3.70
C VAL A 45 -7.14 13.35 -3.70
N LYS A 46 -8.17 13.69 -4.47
CA LYS A 46 -8.71 15.06 -4.58
C LYS A 46 -9.11 15.65 -3.22
N LEU A 47 -9.76 14.86 -2.36
CA LEU A 47 -10.15 15.34 -1.03
C LEU A 47 -8.92 15.71 -0.20
N LEU A 48 -7.83 14.94 -0.30
CA LEU A 48 -6.61 15.14 0.45
C LEU A 48 -5.67 16.20 -0.15
N GLU A 49 -5.89 16.67 -1.38
CA GLU A 49 -5.11 17.78 -1.96
C GLU A 49 -5.18 19.03 -1.09
N THR A 50 -6.31 19.25 -0.42
CA THR A 50 -6.52 20.38 0.51
C THR A 50 -6.03 20.13 1.94
N TYR A 51 -5.62 18.90 2.24
CA TYR A 51 -5.21 18.50 3.58
C TYR A 51 -3.71 18.63 3.76
N GLU A 52 -3.28 19.73 4.38
CA GLU A 52 -1.86 19.99 4.66
C GLU A 52 -1.47 19.58 6.07
N PHE A 53 -0.46 18.72 6.15
CA PHE A 53 0.24 18.37 7.38
C PHE A 53 1.69 18.01 7.03
N ASP A 54 2.65 18.66 7.67
CA ASP A 54 4.09 18.56 7.40
C ASP A 54 4.87 17.79 8.49
N GLY A 55 4.21 17.44 9.59
CA GLY A 55 4.85 16.77 10.72
C GLY A 55 5.35 15.34 10.41
N PRO A 56 5.98 14.66 11.38
CA PRO A 56 6.55 13.33 11.14
C PRO A 56 5.48 12.26 10.94
N PHE A 57 5.80 11.20 10.19
CA PHE A 57 4.93 10.02 10.08
C PHE A 57 4.87 9.18 11.37
N HIS A 58 5.84 9.37 12.28
CA HIS A 58 5.95 8.73 13.59
C HIS A 58 5.99 9.75 14.73
N LEU A 59 5.36 9.45 15.88
CA LEU A 59 5.44 10.32 17.09
C LEU A 59 6.27 9.71 18.22
N ASN A 60 6.48 8.40 18.20
CA ASN A 60 7.22 7.68 19.22
C ASN A 60 8.40 6.96 18.59
N ARG A 61 9.41 6.62 19.39
CA ARG A 61 10.47 5.70 18.96
C ARG A 61 9.85 4.39 18.51
N ARG A 62 10.23 3.92 17.32
CA ARG A 62 9.80 2.62 16.83
C ARG A 62 10.43 1.51 17.64
N LYS A 63 9.69 0.42 17.82
CA LYS A 63 10.26 -0.83 18.31
C LYS A 63 11.34 -1.28 17.33
N GLN A 64 12.46 -1.77 17.83
CA GLN A 64 13.50 -2.36 17.00
C GLN A 64 12.91 -3.55 16.23
N LEU A 65 13.32 -3.71 14.98
CA LEU A 65 12.97 -4.89 14.19
C LEU A 65 13.69 -6.12 14.75
N PRO A 66 13.09 -7.32 14.62
CA PRO A 66 13.83 -8.56 14.87
C PRO A 66 15.01 -8.70 13.90
N PRO A 67 15.96 -9.61 14.16
CA PRO A 67 16.97 -9.97 13.17
C PRO A 67 16.29 -10.40 11.86
N SER A 68 16.77 -9.86 10.73
CA SER A 68 16.25 -10.23 9.41
C SER A 68 16.33 -11.74 9.20
N PRO A 69 15.21 -12.41 8.84
CA PRO A 69 15.24 -13.80 8.42
C PRO A 69 16.20 -14.01 7.26
N SER A 70 16.88 -15.17 7.23
CA SER A 70 17.79 -15.56 6.14
C SER A 70 17.06 -16.17 4.94
N LYS A 71 15.80 -16.59 5.13
CA LYS A 71 14.94 -17.25 4.14
C LYS A 71 13.53 -16.68 4.21
N ILE A 72 12.83 -16.67 3.08
CA ILE A 72 11.45 -16.17 3.01
C ILE A 72 10.52 -17.09 3.79
N SER A 73 10.74 -18.40 3.72
CA SER A 73 9.98 -19.42 4.47
C SER A 73 10.01 -19.23 6.00
N ALA A 74 11.00 -18.49 6.53
CA ALA A 74 11.09 -18.17 7.95
C ALA A 74 10.26 -16.94 8.36
N ILE A 75 9.64 -16.23 7.41
CA ILE A 75 8.79 -15.07 7.68
C ILE A 75 7.43 -15.54 8.21
N GLY A 76 7.20 -15.33 9.51
CA GLY A 76 5.96 -15.72 10.17
C GLY A 76 5.03 -14.54 10.49
N ARG A 77 5.57 -13.33 10.55
CA ARG A 77 4.85 -12.11 10.96
C ARG A 77 5.26 -10.90 10.13
N THR A 78 4.42 -9.87 10.10
CA THR A 78 4.70 -8.62 9.36
C THR A 78 6.01 -7.96 9.80
N THR A 79 6.38 -8.07 11.08
CA THR A 79 7.68 -7.55 11.56
C THR A 79 8.88 -8.31 11.00
N ASP A 80 8.75 -9.61 10.74
CA ASP A 80 9.80 -10.42 10.13
C ASP A 80 9.94 -10.05 8.66
N ALA A 81 8.81 -9.84 7.98
CA ALA A 81 8.79 -9.36 6.61
C ALA A 81 9.41 -7.96 6.48
N ALA A 82 9.08 -7.04 7.39
CA ALA A 82 9.65 -5.72 7.40
C ALA A 82 11.18 -5.76 7.60
N ALA A 83 11.69 -6.61 8.49
CA ALA A 83 13.13 -6.82 8.66
C ALA A 83 13.79 -7.42 7.41
N TYR A 84 13.12 -8.39 6.76
CA TYR A 84 13.58 -8.97 5.50
C TYR A 84 13.67 -7.92 4.38
N PHE A 85 12.62 -7.11 4.18
CA PHE A 85 12.60 -6.09 3.13
C PHE A 85 13.52 -4.90 3.43
N GLU A 86 13.68 -4.51 4.69
CA GLU A 86 14.68 -3.51 5.10
C GLU A 86 16.08 -3.95 4.69
N LYS A 87 16.43 -5.22 4.93
CA LYS A 87 17.72 -5.78 4.52
C LYS A 87 17.84 -5.94 3.00
N LEU A 88 16.80 -6.48 2.36
CA LEU A 88 16.81 -6.75 0.92
C LEU A 88 16.91 -5.46 0.08
N PHE A 89 16.21 -4.40 0.51
CA PHE A 89 16.16 -3.12 -0.21
C PHE A 89 16.95 -2.02 0.51
N GLN A 90 17.92 -2.37 1.36
CA GLN A 90 18.76 -1.39 2.06
C GLN A 90 19.47 -0.44 1.09
N THR A 91 19.82 -0.96 -0.09
CA THR A 91 20.28 -0.20 -1.26
C THR A 91 19.30 -0.42 -2.42
N PRO A 92 19.30 0.43 -3.46
CA PRO A 92 18.51 0.18 -4.66
C PRO A 92 18.84 -1.18 -5.28
N VAL A 93 17.87 -2.09 -5.34
CA VAL A 93 18.03 -3.43 -5.93
C VAL A 93 17.03 -3.60 -7.07
N ASP A 94 17.49 -4.15 -8.20
CA ASP A 94 16.58 -4.64 -9.23
C ASP A 94 15.88 -5.90 -8.71
N PHE A 95 14.59 -5.77 -8.48
CA PHE A 95 13.72 -6.82 -8.02
C PHE A 95 12.66 -7.08 -9.09
N LEU A 96 12.93 -8.09 -9.91
CA LEU A 96 12.04 -8.56 -10.98
C LEU A 96 11.69 -7.46 -12.00
N GLY A 97 12.72 -6.71 -12.41
CA GLY A 97 12.63 -5.68 -13.44
C GLY A 97 12.20 -4.31 -12.93
N GLN A 98 12.23 -4.08 -11.61
CA GLN A 98 11.93 -2.80 -10.96
C GLN A 98 12.93 -2.52 -9.86
N LYS A 99 13.41 -1.28 -9.77
CA LYS A 99 14.44 -0.91 -8.81
C LYS A 99 13.82 -0.45 -7.50
N PHE A 100 13.87 -1.27 -6.45
CA PHE A 100 13.30 -0.95 -5.15
C PHE A 100 14.35 -0.51 -4.14
N MET A 101 13.96 0.42 -3.25
CA MET A 101 14.71 0.83 -2.07
C MET A 101 13.77 0.90 -0.87
N TYR A 102 14.22 0.45 0.29
CA TYR A 102 13.52 0.60 1.55
C TYR A 102 13.62 2.05 2.04
N LEU A 103 12.48 2.65 2.40
CA LEU A 103 12.45 3.97 3.03
C LEU A 103 11.98 3.87 4.47
N ASP A 104 10.91 3.11 4.69
CA ASP A 104 10.27 3.06 6.01
C ASP A 104 9.26 1.91 6.18
N ARG A 105 8.69 1.80 7.39
CA ARG A 105 7.60 0.85 7.71
C ARG A 105 6.60 1.37 8.73
N GLU A 106 5.44 0.71 8.75
CA GLU A 106 4.32 0.98 9.68
C GLU A 106 3.94 2.47 9.67
N ILE A 107 3.90 3.06 8.47
CA ILE A 107 3.64 4.49 8.30
C ILE A 107 2.15 4.78 8.54
N ALA A 108 1.89 5.79 9.36
CA ALA A 108 0.55 6.36 9.50
C ALA A 108 0.43 7.59 8.59
N THR A 109 -0.02 7.35 7.36
CA THR A 109 -0.19 8.31 6.25
C THR A 109 -0.84 9.64 6.67
N LEU A 110 -1.98 9.57 7.38
CA LEU A 110 -2.75 10.75 7.82
C LEU A 110 -2.48 11.18 9.27
N ARG A 111 -1.40 10.71 9.89
CA ARG A 111 -1.15 10.96 11.32
C ARG A 111 -0.97 12.44 11.60
N THR A 112 -1.87 12.99 12.43
CA THR A 112 -1.74 14.32 13.02
C THR A 112 -1.92 14.23 14.53
N PRO A 113 -0.95 14.69 15.36
CA PRO A 113 -1.05 14.64 16.80
C PRO A 113 -2.34 15.27 17.32
N LYS A 114 -3.06 14.56 18.20
CA LYS A 114 -4.31 15.02 18.83
C LYS A 114 -5.41 15.43 17.83
N ALA A 115 -5.30 15.05 16.56
CA ALA A 115 -6.31 15.38 15.58
C ALA A 115 -7.55 14.50 15.73
N LYS A 116 -8.66 15.02 15.21
CA LYS A 116 -9.92 14.29 15.05
C LYS A 116 -10.21 14.15 13.56
N PHE A 117 -10.79 13.02 13.16
CA PHE A 117 -11.41 12.91 11.85
C PHE A 117 -12.59 13.87 11.74
N SER A 118 -13.08 14.10 10.53
CA SER A 118 -14.26 14.94 10.29
C SER A 118 -15.51 14.51 11.08
N ASP A 119 -15.62 13.21 11.42
CA ASP A 119 -16.68 12.64 12.28
C ASP A 119 -16.45 12.83 13.79
N GLY A 120 -15.40 13.55 14.19
CA GLY A 120 -15.08 13.84 15.59
C GLY A 120 -14.36 12.71 16.33
N LYS A 121 -14.17 11.53 15.72
CA LYS A 121 -13.40 10.44 16.31
C LYS A 121 -11.91 10.76 16.28
N SER A 122 -11.15 10.23 17.24
CA SER A 122 -9.72 10.48 17.27
C SER A 122 -9.02 9.96 16.02
N ALA A 123 -8.30 10.85 15.32
CA ALA A 123 -7.38 10.50 14.26
C ALA A 123 -6.03 9.97 14.80
N SER A 124 -5.87 9.88 16.12
CA SER A 124 -4.72 9.23 16.78
C SER A 124 -4.77 7.70 16.73
N THR A 125 -5.85 7.11 16.21
CA THR A 125 -6.15 5.67 16.32
C THR A 125 -5.41 4.78 15.31
N SER A 126 -4.29 5.23 14.74
CA SER A 126 -3.45 4.36 13.91
C SER A 126 -2.75 3.22 14.68
N GLY A 127 -3.02 3.06 15.99
CA GLY A 127 -2.53 1.94 16.81
C GLY A 127 -2.96 0.53 16.35
N ARG A 128 -3.65 0.38 15.22
CA ARG A 128 -4.07 -0.90 14.64
C ARG A 128 -3.90 -1.02 13.12
N GLY A 129 -3.27 -0.07 12.43
CA GLY A 129 -3.14 -0.14 10.97
C GLY A 129 -2.42 1.06 10.39
N GLY A 130 -1.18 0.82 9.98
CA GLY A 130 -0.40 1.70 9.12
C GLY A 130 -0.05 0.96 7.83
N MET A 131 0.45 1.68 6.85
CA MET A 131 1.03 1.09 5.65
C MET A 131 2.26 0.27 6.05
N ASP A 132 2.32 -1.00 5.62
CA ASP A 132 3.37 -1.92 6.06
C ASP A 132 4.75 -1.42 5.68
N LEU A 133 4.92 -1.00 4.42
CA LEU A 133 6.19 -0.55 3.86
C LEU A 133 6.02 0.77 3.10
N LEU A 134 6.99 1.67 3.26
CA LEU A 134 7.24 2.76 2.34
C LEU A 134 8.52 2.44 1.59
N LEU A 135 8.44 2.44 0.26
CA LEU A 135 9.53 2.08 -0.63
C LEU A 135 9.78 3.22 -1.64
N GLY A 136 10.96 3.25 -2.21
CA GLY A 136 11.23 3.90 -3.50
C GLY A 136 11.12 2.85 -4.61
N CYS A 137 10.48 3.19 -5.72
CA CYS A 137 10.44 2.39 -6.96
C CYS A 137 10.99 3.25 -8.11
N GLY A 138 12.25 3.05 -8.46
CA GLY A 138 12.99 3.96 -9.33
C GLY A 138 12.95 5.39 -8.79
N ARG A 139 12.27 6.28 -9.50
CA ARG A 139 12.10 7.71 -9.15
C ARG A 139 10.69 8.04 -8.65
N ARG A 140 10.01 7.05 -8.06
CA ARG A 140 8.66 7.18 -7.51
C ARG A 140 8.60 6.70 -6.08
N VAL A 141 7.72 7.30 -5.29
CA VAL A 141 7.32 6.75 -4.00
C VAL A 141 6.47 5.52 -4.26
N CYS A 142 6.65 4.48 -3.46
CA CYS A 142 5.87 3.26 -3.54
C CYS A 142 5.26 2.88 -2.19
N ALA A 143 3.93 2.72 -2.15
CA ALA A 143 3.23 2.13 -1.01
C ALA A 143 3.32 0.62 -1.08
N GLY A 144 3.84 -0.03 -0.03
CA GLY A 144 3.97 -1.48 0.05
C GLY A 144 3.05 -2.11 1.10
N GLU A 145 2.41 -3.21 0.73
CA GLU A 145 1.59 -4.04 1.60
C GLU A 145 2.10 -5.49 1.57
N VAL A 146 2.17 -6.14 2.74
CA VAL A 146 2.66 -7.51 2.86
C VAL A 146 1.57 -8.42 3.40
N LYS A 147 1.32 -9.55 2.71
CA LYS A 147 0.43 -10.60 3.20
C LYS A 147 1.19 -11.90 3.37
N ILE A 148 1.01 -12.55 4.52
CA ILE A 148 1.70 -13.78 4.88
C ILE A 148 0.67 -14.91 4.96
N ARG A 149 1.01 -16.10 4.43
CA ARG A 149 0.32 -17.39 4.65
C ARG A 149 -1.20 -17.40 4.39
N GLY A 150 -1.69 -16.51 3.52
CA GLY A 150 -3.11 -16.45 3.16
C GLY A 150 -4.02 -15.78 4.20
N ASP A 151 -3.45 -14.93 5.07
CA ASP A 151 -4.20 -14.10 6.03
C ASP A 151 -5.27 -13.22 5.36
N SER A 152 -5.11 -12.91 4.08
CA SER A 152 -6.15 -12.32 3.23
C SER A 152 -6.03 -12.80 1.78
N GLU A 153 -7.11 -12.66 1.02
CA GLU A 153 -7.06 -12.85 -0.44
C GLU A 153 -6.32 -11.65 -1.08
N LEU A 154 -5.73 -11.85 -2.26
CA LEU A 154 -4.92 -10.86 -2.98
C LEU A 154 -5.71 -9.58 -3.26
N PHE A 155 -7.00 -9.69 -3.58
CA PHE A 155 -7.86 -8.53 -3.76
C PHE A 155 -7.94 -7.67 -2.49
N GLY A 156 -7.95 -8.33 -1.32
CA GLY A 156 -7.99 -7.62 -0.06
C GLY A 156 -6.71 -6.80 0.21
N ALA A 157 -5.57 -7.34 -0.20
CA ALA A 157 -4.28 -6.67 -0.16
C ALA A 157 -4.23 -5.50 -1.16
N LEU A 158 -4.74 -5.71 -2.38
CA LEU A 158 -4.86 -4.65 -3.39
C LEU A 158 -5.65 -3.46 -2.86
N LEU A 159 -6.84 -3.69 -2.30
CA LEU A 159 -7.65 -2.59 -1.74
C LEU A 159 -6.96 -1.89 -0.57
N GLN A 160 -6.20 -2.62 0.24
CA GLN A 160 -5.46 -2.04 1.35
C GLN A 160 -4.30 -1.16 0.87
N VAL A 161 -3.51 -1.61 -0.10
CA VAL A 161 -2.42 -0.81 -0.66
C VAL A 161 -2.94 0.38 -1.46
N MET A 162 -4.06 0.23 -2.19
CA MET A 162 -4.70 1.34 -2.90
C MET A 162 -5.23 2.40 -1.94
N TRP A 163 -5.79 1.98 -0.80
CA TRP A 163 -6.21 2.90 0.24
C TRP A 163 -5.02 3.73 0.76
N TYR A 164 -3.93 3.09 1.19
CA TYR A 164 -2.75 3.83 1.66
C TYR A 164 -2.11 4.67 0.56
N GLY A 165 -2.03 4.14 -0.66
CA GLY A 165 -1.55 4.84 -1.84
C GLY A 165 -2.30 6.14 -2.08
N SER A 166 -3.64 6.11 -2.04
CA SER A 166 -4.47 7.30 -2.23
C SER A 166 -4.22 8.39 -1.17
N GLU A 167 -3.74 7.99 0.01
CA GLU A 167 -3.43 8.92 1.10
C GLU A 167 -2.04 9.54 1.03
N ILE A 168 -1.15 9.00 0.18
CA ILE A 168 0.20 9.55 -0.05
C ILE A 168 0.41 10.07 -1.47
N ALA A 169 -0.57 9.88 -2.37
CA ALA A 169 -0.50 10.28 -3.77
C ALA A 169 -0.56 11.80 -4.00
N THR A 170 -0.98 12.58 -2.99
CA THR A 170 -1.10 14.02 -3.11
C THR A 170 0.27 14.69 -3.12
N ARG A 171 0.41 15.80 -3.85
CA ARG A 171 1.69 16.53 -3.99
C ARG A 171 2.30 16.91 -2.65
N ASN A 172 1.49 17.39 -1.71
CA ASN A 172 1.95 17.76 -0.37
C ASN A 172 2.48 16.56 0.43
N GLN A 173 1.86 15.38 0.31
CA GLN A 173 2.36 14.16 0.98
C GLN A 173 3.64 13.65 0.30
N ILE A 174 3.73 13.70 -1.03
CA ILE A 174 4.97 13.38 -1.76
C ILE A 174 6.11 14.33 -1.32
N THR A 175 5.84 15.64 -1.24
CA THR A 175 6.81 16.63 -0.75
C THR A 175 7.25 16.34 0.69
N ARG A 176 6.31 16.03 1.57
CA ARG A 176 6.59 15.64 2.95
C ARG A 176 7.46 14.38 3.05
N ILE A 177 7.21 13.39 2.19
CA ILE A 177 8.03 12.17 2.10
C ILE A 177 9.46 12.53 1.63
N LYS A 178 9.61 13.38 0.61
CA LYS A 178 10.91 13.84 0.11
C LYS A 178 11.74 14.59 1.17
N GLN A 179 11.08 15.29 2.08
CA GLN A 179 11.75 16.01 3.18
C GLN A 179 12.26 15.07 4.28
N GLN A 180 11.66 13.89 4.44
CA GLN A 180 11.95 12.98 5.56
C GLN A 180 12.78 11.76 5.15
N TYR A 181 12.81 11.39 3.87
CA TYR A 181 13.49 10.19 3.38
C TYR A 181 14.44 10.52 2.21
N PRO A 182 15.59 9.81 2.09
CA PRO A 182 16.62 10.08 1.09
C PRO A 182 16.21 9.56 -0.30
N LEU A 183 15.10 10.08 -0.81
CA LEU A 183 14.66 9.86 -2.17
C LEU A 183 15.35 10.86 -3.08
N ASN A 184 16.59 10.53 -3.45
CA ASN A 184 17.33 11.27 -4.45
C ASN A 184 16.54 11.18 -5.76
N GLU A 185 15.82 12.25 -6.07
CA GLU A 185 15.13 12.48 -7.33
C GLU A 185 13.84 11.68 -7.56
N VAL A 186 12.85 11.77 -6.65
CA VAL A 186 11.47 11.49 -7.07
C VAL A 186 11.01 12.55 -8.06
N GLU A 187 11.00 12.20 -9.34
CA GLU A 187 10.66 13.11 -10.44
C GLU A 187 9.17 13.25 -10.69
N THR A 188 8.39 12.27 -10.28
CA THR A 188 6.99 12.19 -10.68
C THR A 188 6.08 12.52 -9.51
N ASP A 189 4.91 13.10 -9.81
CA ASP A 189 3.82 13.29 -8.87
C ASP A 189 2.92 12.03 -8.77
N LYS A 190 3.44 10.88 -9.21
CA LYS A 190 2.78 9.59 -9.13
C LYS A 190 3.37 8.70 -8.05
N VAL A 191 2.52 7.87 -7.48
CA VAL A 191 2.89 6.81 -6.53
C VAL A 191 2.69 5.44 -7.17
N ASP A 192 3.66 4.56 -6.98
CA ASP A 192 3.52 3.15 -7.32
C ASP A 192 2.97 2.39 -6.11
N LEU A 193 2.38 1.23 -6.35
CA LEU A 193 1.87 0.35 -5.30
C LEU A 193 2.53 -1.02 -5.44
N ALA A 194 2.89 -1.65 -4.33
CA ALA A 194 3.44 -3.00 -4.31
C ALA A 194 2.70 -3.88 -3.32
N VAL A 195 2.32 -5.09 -3.74
CA VAL A 195 1.82 -6.14 -2.86
C VAL A 195 2.79 -7.29 -2.87
N PHE A 196 3.26 -7.69 -1.69
CA PHE A 196 4.14 -8.84 -1.48
C PHE A 196 3.37 -9.95 -0.78
N SER A 197 3.03 -10.99 -1.54
CA SER A 197 2.33 -12.18 -1.06
C SER A 197 3.33 -13.28 -0.69
N ILE A 198 3.51 -13.49 0.60
CA ILE A 198 4.43 -14.49 1.17
C ILE A 198 3.66 -15.78 1.49
N GLU A 199 4.13 -16.91 0.94
CA GLU A 199 3.59 -18.26 1.08
C GLU A 199 2.09 -18.33 0.76
N GLN A 200 1.65 -17.53 -0.22
CA GLN A 200 0.28 -17.65 -0.73
C GLN A 200 0.19 -18.82 -1.70
N SER A 201 -0.64 -19.79 -1.35
CA SER A 201 -0.83 -21.01 -2.12
C SER A 201 -1.75 -20.78 -3.32
N GLY A 202 -1.23 -20.19 -4.40
CA GLY A 202 -1.79 -20.19 -5.76
C GLY A 202 -3.30 -19.90 -5.93
N GLU A 203 -3.82 -20.15 -7.14
CA GLU A 203 -5.24 -19.94 -7.46
C GLU A 203 -6.18 -20.87 -6.70
N THR A 204 -5.72 -22.05 -6.27
CA THR A 204 -6.54 -23.04 -5.59
C THR A 204 -7.02 -22.58 -4.22
N LYS A 205 -6.29 -21.68 -3.54
CA LYS A 205 -6.71 -21.10 -2.25
C LYS A 205 -7.14 -19.64 -2.32
N ASP A 206 -6.66 -18.88 -3.30
CA ASP A 206 -7.11 -17.51 -3.52
C ASP A 206 -8.11 -17.42 -4.69
N LYS A 207 -9.40 -17.35 -4.33
CA LYS A 207 -10.49 -17.26 -5.31
C LYS A 207 -10.61 -15.88 -5.98
N THR A 208 -9.85 -14.89 -5.53
CA THR A 208 -9.81 -13.55 -6.12
C THR A 208 -8.58 -13.32 -6.98
N ARG A 209 -7.62 -14.24 -7.04
CA ARG A 209 -6.34 -14.03 -7.74
C ARG A 209 -6.54 -13.61 -9.18
N ARG A 210 -7.21 -14.44 -10.00
CA ARG A 210 -7.45 -14.17 -11.43
C ARG A 210 -8.09 -12.80 -11.66
N ILE A 211 -9.19 -12.52 -10.96
CA ILE A 211 -9.92 -11.26 -11.13
C ILE A 211 -9.12 -10.05 -10.62
N THR A 212 -8.26 -10.24 -9.63
CA THR A 212 -7.34 -9.19 -9.15
C THR A 212 -6.27 -8.88 -10.19
N LEU A 213 -5.73 -9.90 -10.86
CA LEU A 213 -4.78 -9.72 -11.96
C LEU A 213 -5.44 -8.98 -13.13
N GLU A 214 -6.68 -9.33 -13.48
CA GLU A 214 -7.46 -8.62 -14.51
C GLU A 214 -7.69 -7.15 -14.14
N ILE A 215 -8.04 -6.86 -12.88
CA ILE A 215 -8.19 -5.48 -12.39
C ILE A 215 -6.86 -4.73 -12.46
N VAL A 216 -5.75 -5.33 -12.00
CA VAL A 216 -4.43 -4.67 -12.02
C VAL A 216 -3.95 -4.41 -13.45
N ALA A 217 -4.17 -5.33 -14.39
CA ALA A 217 -3.87 -5.10 -15.79
C ALA A 217 -4.63 -3.88 -16.34
N LYS A 218 -5.92 -3.75 -16.00
CA LYS A 218 -6.72 -2.56 -16.37
C LYS A 218 -6.23 -1.27 -15.69
N ILE A 219 -5.72 -1.34 -14.46
CA ILE A 219 -5.17 -0.17 -13.75
C ILE A 219 -3.84 0.27 -14.37
N ASN A 220 -2.97 -0.69 -14.69
CA ASN A 220 -1.65 -0.42 -15.25
C ASN A 220 -1.70 0.04 -16.71
N ASP A 221 -2.83 -0.13 -17.39
CA ASP A 221 -3.07 0.49 -18.69
C ASP A 221 -2.91 2.01 -18.60
N ARG A 222 -2.19 2.59 -19.57
CA ARG A 222 -1.84 4.02 -19.56
C ARG A 222 -3.06 4.95 -19.58
N ASN A 223 -4.21 4.45 -20.03
CA ASN A 223 -5.46 5.20 -20.15
C ASN A 223 -6.46 4.85 -19.03
N SER A 224 -6.02 4.22 -17.95
CA SER A 224 -6.91 3.80 -16.85
C SER A 224 -7.62 4.96 -16.15
N GLY A 225 -7.04 6.17 -16.18
CA GLY A 225 -7.63 7.40 -15.65
C GLY A 225 -7.50 7.57 -14.13
N PHE A 226 -6.63 6.79 -13.48
CA PHE A 226 -6.29 6.96 -12.06
C PHE A 226 -5.33 8.14 -11.90
N SER A 227 -5.77 9.17 -11.17
CA SER A 227 -4.99 10.38 -10.95
C SER A 227 -3.81 10.11 -10.01
N GLN A 228 -2.61 10.54 -10.36
CA GLN A 228 -1.39 10.34 -9.52
C GLN A 228 -1.05 8.87 -9.17
N LEU A 229 -1.71 7.88 -9.79
CA LEU A 229 -1.31 6.48 -9.69
C LEU A 229 -0.32 6.16 -10.81
N GLY A 230 0.79 5.53 -10.44
CA GLY A 230 1.79 5.03 -11.35
C GLY A 230 1.47 3.60 -11.79
N GLN A 231 2.14 2.63 -11.20
CA GLN A 231 1.98 1.21 -11.49
C GLN A 231 1.69 0.42 -10.22
N ILE A 232 0.96 -0.69 -10.39
CA ILE A 232 0.74 -1.69 -9.34
C ILE A 232 1.56 -2.93 -9.65
N HIS A 233 2.44 -3.27 -8.71
CA HIS A 233 3.32 -4.41 -8.74
C HIS A 233 2.80 -5.48 -7.78
N LEU A 234 2.53 -6.67 -8.29
CA LEU A 234 2.12 -7.82 -7.48
C LEU A 234 3.23 -8.86 -7.52
N PHE A 235 3.71 -9.26 -6.35
CA PHE A 235 4.76 -10.26 -6.18
C PHE A 235 4.24 -11.40 -5.31
N GLU A 236 4.60 -12.64 -5.69
CA GLU A 236 4.39 -13.82 -4.86
C GLU A 236 5.67 -14.63 -4.78
N ASN A 237 5.89 -15.35 -3.69
CA ASN A 237 7.00 -16.31 -3.61
C ASN A 237 6.49 -17.75 -3.74
N ILE A 238 7.37 -18.60 -4.28
CA ILE A 238 7.25 -20.05 -4.23
C ILE A 238 8.53 -20.58 -3.59
N GLY A 239 8.42 -21.18 -2.40
CA GLY A 239 9.59 -21.48 -1.58
C GLY A 239 10.34 -20.21 -1.19
N ASP A 240 11.64 -20.13 -1.47
CA ASP A 240 12.45 -18.94 -1.19
C ASP A 240 12.70 -18.06 -2.44
N GLY A 241 12.02 -18.33 -3.56
CA GLY A 241 12.12 -17.54 -4.79
C GLY A 241 10.91 -16.61 -5.00
N TRP A 242 11.15 -15.42 -5.55
CA TRP A 242 10.10 -14.44 -5.89
C TRP A 242 9.73 -14.49 -7.38
N SER A 243 8.45 -14.24 -7.65
CA SER A 243 7.87 -14.10 -8.98
C SER A 243 6.98 -12.85 -9.04
N ARG A 244 7.00 -12.16 -10.18
CA ARG A 244 6.09 -11.04 -10.46
C ARG A 244 4.86 -11.60 -11.19
N ILE A 245 3.68 -11.28 -10.70
CA ILE A 245 2.42 -11.85 -11.20
C ILE A 245 1.48 -10.84 -11.83
N SER A 246 1.76 -9.54 -11.69
CA SER A 246 1.18 -8.52 -12.56
C SER A 246 2.14 -8.20 -13.69
N SER A 247 1.68 -8.40 -14.93
CA SER A 247 2.34 -7.89 -16.14
C SER A 247 1.88 -6.46 -16.37
#